data_AF-A0A858RDK2-F1
#
_entry.id   AF-A0A858RDK2-F1
#
_cell.length_a   1.000
_cell.length_b   1.000
_cell.length_c   1.000
_cell.angle_alpha   90.00
_cell.angle_beta   90.00
_cell.angle_gamma   90.00
#
_symmetry.space_group_name_H-M   'P 1'
#
loop_
_entity.id
_entity.type
_entity.pdbx_description
1 polymer ?
#
loop_
_entity_poly.entity_id
_entity_poly.type
_entity_poly.pdbx_seq_one_letter_code
_entity_poly.pdbx_strand_id
1 'polypeptide(L)'
;MNGKPPLIRRSVAMRHPVWSSYGPLVMAGVVDFMREEDPWRLATENDSYGEMEAVKIDREWHGDGLILFRATEDELAEFRRRGQAVVLTSTEGPDLGFPRVVPDNQQIGRVAAEHLIECSVPHFAFLARGETFYREEQFAPGLRRYARERLGGFRSKLAEYAIEPTVHYLKGRPLWKDQTWREVETEVMAFLDLLPRPCGLFVVDDSLGAVVLRAADRLGIRVPGELAVIGFGDDPSYCFATFPALSSIAYPGREIGKQAAAMLWQQMNGGAPPPVRTEVAVQTVVARESSDTLAIEDEEIRDLVRFIRRQAPHEALRVAELAERTTLSMTTIKARFATVLGHGPKQEIQRVRLRHLRHLLMDHRLSLAEIARQMQFGTAHELSRFFLAETGQRPTDFRGKPETATPGKVVSAVIFDMDGTLFDTEPVYFEAYRHAFAAQGGELSREVYFSKLMGLSNAAIETALGAMAQDRFDVRKFRKGWKAKWRALLAANPLEVLPGVRELLERLMEDRIRIGLASSSDREDIELSLESAGLASHFPVRAAGDEVPEGKPAPDVYLLACQRLGVDPKDCIAIEDSPHGVAAAQAAGIRVLAITTAAVEGPCLRKANTLAELGEGEWKEILGTTRPIRVP
;
A
#
# COMPACT_ATOMS: atom_id res chain seq x y z
N MET A 1 36.64 -16.23 -22.69
CA MET A 1 35.27 -15.96 -23.17
C MET A 1 34.39 -17.16 -22.83
N ASN A 2 33.80 -17.18 -21.63
CA ASN A 2 32.81 -18.19 -21.26
C ASN A 2 31.42 -17.59 -21.44
N GLY A 3 30.94 -17.58 -22.68
CA GLY A 3 29.59 -17.13 -23.00
C GLY A 3 28.56 -18.14 -22.53
N LYS A 4 28.02 -17.98 -21.32
CA LYS A 4 26.70 -18.52 -21.01
C LYS A 4 25.70 -17.83 -21.96
N PRO A 5 24.86 -18.58 -22.71
CA PRO A 5 23.83 -17.95 -23.51
C PRO A 5 22.93 -17.08 -22.60
N PRO A 6 22.42 -15.94 -23.10
CA PRO A 6 21.54 -15.10 -22.31
C PRO A 6 20.31 -15.91 -21.87
N LEU A 7 19.97 -15.84 -20.58
CA LEU A 7 18.70 -16.36 -20.07
C LEU A 7 17.56 -15.64 -20.80
N ILE A 8 16.94 -16.32 -21.76
CA ILE A 8 15.76 -15.81 -22.45
C ILE A 8 14.60 -15.86 -21.45
N ARG A 9 14.22 -14.69 -20.93
CA ARG A 9 13.03 -14.56 -20.07
C ARG A 9 11.78 -14.87 -20.89
N ARG A 10 10.84 -15.59 -20.27
CA ARG A 10 9.49 -15.80 -20.83
C ARG A 10 8.82 -14.46 -21.13
N SER A 11 8.16 -14.36 -22.27
CA SER A 11 7.40 -13.20 -22.71
C SER A 11 5.94 -13.37 -22.32
N VAL A 12 5.44 -12.49 -21.47
CA VAL A 12 4.05 -12.52 -20.99
C VAL A 12 3.34 -11.23 -21.39
N ALA A 13 2.20 -11.38 -22.08
CA ALA A 13 1.34 -10.26 -22.42
C ALA A 13 0.37 -9.94 -21.27
N MET A 14 0.15 -8.66 -21.00
CA MET A 14 -0.96 -8.20 -20.17
C MET A 14 -1.77 -7.17 -20.94
N ARG A 15 -3.06 -7.47 -21.14
CA ARG A 15 -4.02 -6.57 -21.80
C ARG A 15 -5.11 -6.15 -20.84
N HIS A 16 -5.15 -4.85 -20.53
CA HIS A 16 -6.20 -4.24 -19.74
C HIS A 16 -6.73 -3.00 -20.48
N PRO A 17 -8.05 -2.76 -20.51
CA PRO A 17 -8.59 -1.55 -21.11
C PRO A 17 -8.03 -0.29 -20.45
N VAL A 18 -7.61 0.68 -21.28
CA VAL A 18 -7.04 1.98 -20.86
C VAL A 18 -8.01 2.80 -20.00
N TRP A 19 -9.31 2.66 -20.24
CA TRP A 19 -10.35 3.38 -19.48
C TRP A 19 -10.59 2.82 -18.08
N SER A 20 -10.04 1.65 -17.75
CA SER A 20 -10.27 1.04 -16.45
C SER A 20 -9.14 1.35 -15.48
N SER A 21 -9.49 1.99 -14.38
CA SER A 21 -8.61 2.28 -13.24
C SER A 21 -8.12 1.04 -12.49
N TYR A 22 -8.66 -0.15 -12.78
CA TYR A 22 -8.25 -1.40 -12.16
C TYR A 22 -6.95 -1.98 -12.74
N GLY A 23 -6.60 -1.62 -13.99
CA GLY A 23 -5.45 -2.16 -14.70
C GLY A 23 -4.11 -1.99 -13.95
N PRO A 24 -3.78 -0.79 -13.45
CA PRO A 24 -2.57 -0.57 -12.65
C PRO A 24 -2.50 -1.43 -11.38
N LEU A 25 -3.62 -1.65 -10.68
CA LEU A 25 -3.66 -2.48 -9.47
C LEU A 25 -3.41 -3.95 -9.80
N VAL A 26 -4.01 -4.46 -10.88
CA VAL A 26 -3.76 -5.83 -11.36
C VAL A 26 -2.31 -5.98 -11.79
N MET A 27 -1.76 -4.99 -12.50
CA MET A 27 -0.36 -4.99 -12.92
C MET A 27 0.60 -5.05 -11.73
N ALA A 28 0.33 -4.25 -10.69
CA ALA A 28 1.13 -4.29 -9.46
C ALA A 28 1.18 -5.70 -8.88
N GLY A 29 0.03 -6.39 -8.80
CA GLY A 29 -0.04 -7.78 -8.34
C GLY A 29 0.75 -8.77 -9.19
N VAL A 30 0.71 -8.62 -10.52
CA VAL A 30 1.51 -9.43 -11.44
C VAL A 30 3.01 -9.19 -11.21
N VAL A 31 3.41 -7.93 -11.04
CA VAL A 31 4.80 -7.55 -10.76
C VAL A 31 5.26 -8.08 -9.40
N ASP A 32 4.40 -8.08 -8.38
CA ASP A 32 4.71 -8.67 -7.08
C ASP A 32 5.02 -10.15 -7.21
N PHE A 33 4.17 -10.91 -7.93
CA PHE A 33 4.42 -12.31 -8.22
C PHE A 33 5.75 -12.52 -8.97
N MET A 34 6.02 -11.72 -10.01
CA MET A 34 7.26 -11.83 -10.79
C MET A 34 8.53 -11.55 -9.97
N ARG A 35 8.43 -10.70 -8.94
CA ARG A 35 9.55 -10.40 -8.03
C ARG A 35 9.80 -11.53 -7.04
N GLU A 36 8.74 -12.22 -6.61
CA GLU A 36 8.82 -13.31 -5.65
C GLU A 36 9.21 -14.65 -6.31
N GLU A 37 8.74 -14.92 -7.53
CA GLU A 37 8.77 -16.27 -8.13
C GLU A 37 9.56 -16.36 -9.45
N ASP A 38 9.06 -15.74 -10.54
CA ASP A 38 9.63 -15.91 -11.89
C ASP A 38 9.64 -14.58 -12.69
N PRO A 39 10.81 -14.03 -13.02
CA PRO A 39 10.90 -12.75 -13.72
C PRO A 39 10.63 -12.89 -15.23
N TRP A 40 9.46 -12.42 -15.68
CA TRP A 40 9.08 -12.35 -17.09
C TRP A 40 9.48 -11.04 -17.79
N ARG A 41 9.47 -11.06 -19.12
CA ARG A 41 9.38 -9.86 -19.95
C ARG A 41 7.90 -9.55 -20.16
N LEU A 42 7.41 -8.48 -19.56
CA LEU A 42 6.01 -8.05 -19.75
C LEU A 42 5.86 -7.23 -21.03
N ALA A 43 4.83 -7.57 -21.81
CA ALA A 43 4.34 -6.79 -22.93
C ALA A 43 2.96 -6.24 -22.58
N THR A 44 2.77 -4.92 -22.71
CA THR A 44 1.48 -4.24 -22.51
C THR A 44 1.11 -3.48 -23.78
N GLU A 45 -0.18 -3.41 -24.10
CA GLU A 45 -0.64 -2.64 -25.25
C GLU A 45 -0.15 -1.19 -25.15
N ASN A 46 0.42 -0.70 -26.25
CA ASN A 46 0.77 0.70 -26.40
C ASN A 46 0.70 1.06 -27.89
N ASP A 47 0.17 2.25 -28.19
CA ASP A 47 0.03 2.71 -29.58
C ASP A 47 1.30 3.38 -30.12
N SER A 48 2.34 3.53 -29.29
CA SER A 48 3.57 4.32 -29.48
C SER A 48 3.49 5.43 -30.54
N TYR A 49 3.52 6.69 -30.09
CA TYR A 49 3.60 7.85 -30.98
C TYR A 49 5.01 8.06 -31.61
N GLY A 50 5.79 6.99 -31.78
CA GLY A 50 7.11 7.01 -32.41
C GLY A 50 8.30 6.95 -31.45
N GLU A 51 8.07 6.88 -30.14
CA GLU A 51 9.14 6.78 -29.11
C GLU A 51 9.56 5.32 -28.84
N MET A 52 8.66 4.36 -29.08
CA MET A 52 8.86 2.92 -28.88
C MET A 52 8.20 2.08 -29.99
N GLU A 53 8.37 0.76 -29.97
CA GLU A 53 7.58 -0.14 -30.82
C GLU A 53 6.15 -0.23 -30.29
N ALA A 54 5.15 -0.02 -31.17
CA ALA A 54 3.75 -0.22 -30.82
C ALA A 54 3.48 -1.70 -30.53
N VAL A 55 2.87 -2.00 -29.39
CA VAL A 55 2.55 -3.36 -28.97
C VAL A 55 1.05 -3.57 -29.12
N LYS A 56 0.67 -4.54 -29.96
CA LYS A 56 -0.70 -5.03 -30.08
C LYS A 56 -0.79 -6.42 -29.50
N ILE A 57 -1.74 -6.63 -28.60
CA ILE A 57 -2.00 -7.94 -28.00
C ILE A 57 -3.33 -8.41 -28.56
N ASP A 58 -3.29 -9.10 -29.70
CA ASP A 58 -4.45 -9.67 -30.38
C ASP A 58 -4.23 -11.16 -30.66
N ARG A 59 -5.09 -11.79 -31.47
CA ARG A 59 -4.97 -13.20 -31.88
C ARG A 59 -3.64 -13.55 -32.57
N GLU A 60 -2.92 -12.57 -33.09
CA GLU A 60 -1.64 -12.75 -33.78
C GLU A 60 -0.45 -12.61 -32.81
N TRP A 61 -0.69 -12.19 -31.57
CA TRP A 61 0.37 -12.05 -30.57
C TRP A 61 1.02 -13.41 -30.22
N HIS A 62 2.35 -13.38 -30.06
CA HIS A 62 3.17 -14.56 -29.75
C HIS A 62 4.00 -14.34 -28.49
N GLY A 63 3.99 -15.35 -27.62
CA GLY A 63 4.73 -15.40 -26.36
C GLY A 63 4.26 -16.56 -25.49
N ASP A 64 4.79 -16.64 -24.28
CA ASP A 64 4.63 -17.79 -23.39
C ASP A 64 3.29 -17.78 -22.64
N GLY A 65 2.75 -16.60 -22.34
CA GLY A 65 1.48 -16.50 -21.62
C GLY A 65 0.78 -15.15 -21.76
N LEU A 66 -0.52 -15.14 -21.47
CA LEU A 66 -1.37 -13.95 -21.56
C LEU A 66 -2.25 -13.78 -20.31
N ILE A 67 -2.22 -12.58 -19.73
CA ILE A 67 -3.19 -12.11 -18.72
C ILE A 67 -4.10 -11.09 -19.40
N LEU A 68 -5.35 -11.47 -19.64
CA LEU A 68 -6.28 -10.64 -20.42
C LEU A 68 -7.46 -10.23 -19.56
N PHE A 69 -7.77 -8.93 -19.53
CA PHE A 69 -9.03 -8.49 -18.93
C PHE A 69 -10.20 -9.16 -19.64
N ARG A 70 -10.25 -9.07 -20.98
CA ARG A 70 -11.24 -9.77 -21.82
C ARG A 70 -10.57 -10.28 -23.09
N ALA A 71 -11.21 -11.28 -23.70
CA ALA A 71 -10.84 -11.83 -24.99
C ALA A 71 -12.10 -12.23 -25.77
N THR A 72 -11.99 -12.28 -27.09
CA THR A 72 -13.04 -12.81 -27.97
C THR A 72 -12.98 -14.33 -28.03
N GLU A 73 -14.05 -15.01 -28.48
CA GLU A 73 -14.00 -16.46 -28.68
C GLU A 73 -12.93 -16.86 -29.70
N ASP A 74 -12.79 -16.08 -30.77
CA ASP A 74 -11.77 -16.28 -31.82
C ASP A 74 -10.34 -16.18 -31.27
N GLU A 75 -10.07 -15.16 -30.43
CA GLU A 75 -8.76 -15.00 -29.77
C GLU A 75 -8.46 -16.22 -28.88
N LEU A 76 -9.41 -16.62 -28.03
CA LEU A 76 -9.24 -17.75 -27.12
C LEU A 76 -9.06 -19.07 -27.87
N ALA A 77 -9.84 -19.30 -28.95
CA ALA A 77 -9.70 -20.49 -29.79
C ALA A 77 -8.31 -20.56 -30.43
N GLU A 78 -7.79 -19.43 -30.89
CA GLU A 78 -6.47 -19.33 -31.49
C GLU A 78 -5.34 -19.56 -30.48
N PHE A 79 -5.40 -18.94 -29.30
CA PHE A 79 -4.43 -19.17 -28.22
C PHE A 79 -4.42 -20.62 -27.78
N ARG A 80 -5.59 -21.28 -27.71
CA ARG A 80 -5.70 -22.71 -27.43
C ARG A 80 -5.04 -23.55 -28.51
N ARG A 81 -5.31 -23.25 -29.79
CA ARG A 81 -4.72 -23.97 -30.92
C ARG A 81 -3.20 -23.94 -30.89
N ARG A 82 -2.61 -22.85 -30.37
CA ARG A 82 -1.16 -22.66 -30.19
C ARG A 82 -0.62 -23.21 -28.86
N GLY A 83 -1.49 -23.65 -27.95
CA GLY A 83 -1.09 -24.11 -26.62
C GLY A 83 -0.55 -23.02 -25.70
N GLN A 84 -0.95 -21.75 -25.90
CA GLN A 84 -0.52 -20.64 -25.05
C GLN A 84 -1.27 -20.66 -23.71
N ALA A 85 -0.55 -20.36 -22.63
CA ALA A 85 -1.15 -20.19 -21.31
C ALA A 85 -1.96 -18.89 -21.28
N VAL A 86 -3.19 -18.93 -20.77
CA VAL A 86 -4.06 -17.75 -20.68
C VAL A 86 -4.75 -17.70 -19.33
N VAL A 87 -4.85 -16.52 -18.74
CA VAL A 87 -5.69 -16.23 -17.56
C VAL A 87 -6.51 -14.98 -17.80
N LEU A 88 -7.82 -15.06 -17.51
CA LEU A 88 -8.77 -13.97 -17.68
C LEU A 88 -9.01 -13.21 -16.37
N THR A 89 -9.27 -11.90 -16.41
CA THR A 89 -9.48 -11.09 -15.18
C THR A 89 -10.79 -10.28 -15.11
N SER A 90 -11.60 -10.26 -16.17
CA SER A 90 -12.98 -9.72 -16.13
C SER A 90 -13.96 -10.77 -15.64
N THR A 91 -15.12 -10.39 -15.10
CA THR A 91 -16.27 -11.31 -14.88
C THR A 91 -17.05 -11.60 -16.16
N GLU A 92 -16.96 -10.70 -17.15
CA GLU A 92 -17.67 -10.74 -18.42
C GLU A 92 -16.84 -11.40 -19.54
N GLY A 93 -17.53 -11.86 -20.59
CA GLY A 93 -16.93 -12.42 -21.80
C GLY A 93 -16.75 -13.94 -21.75
N PRO A 94 -16.45 -14.57 -22.89
CA PRO A 94 -16.20 -16.01 -23.00
C PRO A 94 -14.95 -16.39 -22.22
N ASP A 95 -14.89 -17.64 -21.79
CA ASP A 95 -13.68 -18.24 -21.24
C ASP A 95 -13.17 -19.43 -22.07
N LEU A 96 -14.05 -20.09 -22.82
CA LEU A 96 -13.76 -21.35 -23.53
C LEU A 96 -13.16 -22.44 -22.60
N GLY A 97 -13.24 -22.31 -21.27
CA GLY A 97 -12.55 -23.17 -20.31
C GLY A 97 -11.15 -22.71 -19.87
N PHE A 98 -10.67 -21.54 -20.32
CA PHE A 98 -9.50 -20.90 -19.72
C PHE A 98 -9.81 -20.41 -18.30
N PRO A 99 -8.84 -20.45 -17.37
CA PRO A 99 -9.04 -20.00 -16.01
C PRO A 99 -9.23 -18.49 -15.93
N ARG A 100 -9.94 -18.08 -14.89
CA ARG A 100 -10.33 -16.70 -14.67
C ARG A 100 -10.24 -16.35 -13.19
N VAL A 101 -9.69 -15.17 -12.88
CA VAL A 101 -9.60 -14.62 -11.51
C VAL A 101 -10.41 -13.33 -11.45
N VAL A 102 -11.43 -13.28 -10.60
CA VAL A 102 -12.39 -12.16 -10.53
C VAL A 102 -12.67 -11.78 -9.08
N PRO A 103 -13.17 -10.57 -8.81
CA PRO A 103 -13.66 -10.26 -7.47
C PRO A 103 -14.91 -11.10 -7.13
N ASP A 104 -15.07 -11.46 -5.85
CA ASP A 104 -16.29 -12.06 -5.31
C ASP A 104 -17.44 -11.02 -5.31
N ASN A 105 -18.18 -10.99 -6.41
CA ASN A 105 -19.29 -10.06 -6.62
C ASN A 105 -20.45 -10.31 -5.65
N GLN A 106 -20.66 -11.56 -5.18
CA GLN A 106 -21.69 -11.86 -4.19
C GLN A 106 -21.31 -11.28 -2.82
N GLN A 107 -20.05 -11.41 -2.41
CA GLN A 107 -19.55 -10.77 -1.20
C GLN A 107 -19.64 -9.25 -1.29
N ILE A 108 -19.26 -8.63 -2.41
CA ILE A 108 -19.40 -7.19 -2.63
C ILE A 108 -20.84 -6.73 -2.37
N GLY A 109 -21.82 -7.44 -2.92
CA GLY A 109 -23.23 -7.15 -2.67
C GLY A 109 -23.62 -7.22 -1.19
N ARG A 110 -23.18 -8.29 -0.49
CA ARG A 110 -23.46 -8.46 0.95
C ARG A 110 -22.85 -7.33 1.78
N VAL A 111 -21.60 -6.96 1.50
CA VAL A 111 -20.87 -5.89 2.20
C VAL A 111 -21.54 -4.52 1.98
N ALA A 112 -22.01 -4.23 0.75
CA ALA A 112 -22.74 -2.99 0.47
C ALA A 112 -24.06 -2.91 1.25
N ALA A 113 -24.80 -4.02 1.35
CA ALA A 113 -26.03 -4.10 2.14
C ALA A 113 -25.75 -3.91 3.63
N GLU A 114 -24.74 -4.60 4.18
CA GLU A 114 -24.33 -4.44 5.59
C GLU A 114 -24.02 -2.99 5.92
N HIS A 115 -23.23 -2.32 5.06
CA HIS A 115 -22.91 -0.91 5.23
C HIS A 115 -24.15 -0.01 5.24
N LEU A 116 -25.06 -0.18 4.28
CA LEU A 116 -26.28 0.63 4.22
C LEU A 116 -27.26 0.32 5.36
N ILE A 117 -27.31 -0.91 5.86
CA ILE A 117 -28.08 -1.25 7.07
C ILE A 117 -27.51 -0.51 8.28
N GLU A 118 -26.18 -0.44 8.41
CA GLU A 118 -25.53 0.34 9.48
C GLU A 118 -25.81 1.85 9.37
N CYS A 119 -26.13 2.35 8.18
CA CYS A 119 -26.57 3.73 7.96
C CYS A 119 -27.97 4.00 8.53
N SER A 120 -28.70 2.97 8.99
CA SER A 120 -30.03 3.06 9.61
C SER A 120 -31.10 3.73 8.73
N VAL A 121 -31.00 3.52 7.41
CA VAL A 121 -32.02 3.96 6.44
C VAL A 121 -33.13 2.89 6.30
N PRO A 122 -34.40 3.30 6.11
CA PRO A 122 -35.54 2.37 6.06
C PRO A 122 -35.76 1.74 4.68
N HIS A 123 -35.23 2.34 3.62
CA HIS A 123 -35.41 1.89 2.24
C HIS A 123 -34.08 1.61 1.57
N PHE A 124 -34.08 0.68 0.62
CA PHE A 124 -32.87 0.22 -0.05
C PHE A 124 -33.11 0.15 -1.56
N ALA A 125 -32.10 0.56 -2.31
CA ALA A 125 -32.13 0.55 -3.77
C ALA A 125 -30.81 0.04 -4.35
N PHE A 126 -30.90 -0.52 -5.54
CA PHE A 126 -29.75 -0.96 -6.33
C PHE A 126 -29.84 -0.38 -7.74
N LEU A 127 -28.76 0.26 -8.19
CA LEU A 127 -28.66 0.83 -9.52
C LEU A 127 -27.47 0.24 -10.27
N ALA A 128 -27.73 -0.33 -11.44
CA ALA A 128 -26.70 -0.85 -12.32
C ALA A 128 -26.89 -0.44 -13.76
N ARG A 129 -25.81 -0.55 -14.54
CA ARG A 129 -25.88 -0.46 -16.00
C ARG A 129 -26.59 -1.71 -16.53
N GLY A 130 -27.57 -1.52 -17.41
CA GLY A 130 -28.11 -2.63 -18.20
C GLY A 130 -27.15 -3.04 -19.32
N GLU A 131 -27.69 -3.68 -20.33
CA GLU A 131 -26.95 -4.22 -21.47
C GLU A 131 -26.31 -3.12 -22.31
N THR A 132 -24.99 -2.92 -22.25
CA THR A 132 -24.34 -1.86 -23.05
C THR A 132 -23.92 -2.37 -24.42
N PHE A 133 -24.18 -1.60 -25.48
CA PHE A 133 -23.65 -1.81 -26.84
C PHE A 133 -22.15 -1.58 -27.00
N TYR A 134 -21.35 -1.68 -25.93
CA TYR A 134 -19.89 -1.52 -25.96
C TYR A 134 -19.29 -2.32 -27.14
N ARG A 135 -18.02 -2.15 -27.54
CA ARG A 135 -17.33 -2.92 -28.61
C ARG A 135 -17.35 -4.46 -28.41
N GLU A 136 -18.53 -5.03 -28.36
CA GLU A 136 -18.99 -6.19 -27.61
C GLU A 136 -20.26 -6.75 -28.29
N GLU A 137 -20.56 -6.35 -29.54
CA GLU A 137 -21.57 -7.04 -30.38
C GLU A 137 -21.29 -8.56 -30.47
N GLN A 138 -20.06 -8.97 -30.15
CA GLN A 138 -19.61 -10.36 -30.06
C GLN A 138 -19.96 -11.07 -28.73
N PHE A 139 -20.47 -10.37 -27.71
CA PHE A 139 -20.81 -10.95 -26.41
C PHE A 139 -22.32 -11.03 -26.22
N ALA A 140 -22.79 -12.15 -25.69
CA ALA A 140 -24.21 -12.50 -25.67
C ALA A 140 -25.09 -11.42 -25.02
N PRO A 141 -26.27 -11.15 -25.60
CA PRO A 141 -27.18 -10.13 -25.09
C PRO A 141 -27.68 -10.45 -23.68
N GLY A 142 -27.77 -9.42 -22.84
CA GLY A 142 -28.34 -9.52 -21.49
C GLY A 142 -27.70 -8.63 -20.43
N LEU A 143 -28.20 -8.73 -19.19
CA LEU A 143 -27.65 -8.00 -18.04
C LEU A 143 -26.19 -8.41 -17.79
N ARG A 144 -25.37 -7.48 -17.28
CA ARG A 144 -23.99 -7.77 -16.90
C ARG A 144 -23.94 -8.84 -15.79
N ARG A 145 -23.10 -9.87 -15.96
CA ARG A 145 -22.92 -10.93 -14.97
C ARG A 145 -22.49 -10.38 -13.62
N TYR A 146 -21.48 -9.49 -13.58
CA TYR A 146 -21.02 -8.90 -12.30
C TYR A 146 -22.14 -8.14 -11.58
N ALA A 147 -23.01 -7.44 -12.32
CA ALA A 147 -24.10 -6.67 -11.73
C ALA A 147 -25.17 -7.58 -11.11
N ARG A 148 -25.50 -8.69 -11.79
CA ARG A 148 -26.43 -9.70 -11.25
C ARG A 148 -25.87 -10.38 -10.00
N GLU A 149 -24.58 -10.74 -10.00
CA GLU A 149 -23.92 -11.34 -8.85
C GLU A 149 -23.91 -10.39 -7.64
N ARG A 150 -23.60 -9.10 -7.86
CA ARG A 150 -23.68 -8.05 -6.83
C ARG A 150 -25.10 -7.86 -6.29
N LEU A 151 -26.10 -7.80 -7.17
CA LEU A 151 -27.50 -7.72 -6.74
C LEU A 151 -27.92 -8.96 -5.94
N GLY A 152 -27.44 -10.15 -6.33
CA GLY A 152 -27.69 -11.40 -5.60
C GLY A 152 -27.19 -11.33 -4.16
N GLY A 153 -25.97 -10.85 -3.97
CA GLY A 153 -25.37 -10.67 -2.64
C GLY A 153 -26.09 -9.62 -1.82
N PHE A 154 -26.44 -8.49 -2.45
CA PHE A 154 -27.17 -7.40 -1.83
C PHE A 154 -28.55 -7.85 -1.32
N ARG A 155 -29.32 -8.55 -2.17
CA ARG A 155 -30.60 -9.16 -1.80
C ARG A 155 -30.45 -10.21 -0.71
N SER A 156 -29.46 -11.09 -0.83
CA SER A 156 -29.23 -12.15 0.16
C SER A 156 -29.07 -11.58 1.56
N LYS A 157 -28.37 -10.45 1.71
CA LYS A 157 -28.17 -9.81 3.01
C LYS A 157 -29.42 -9.08 3.50
N LEU A 158 -30.11 -8.35 2.62
CA LEU A 158 -31.35 -7.65 2.98
C LEU A 158 -32.49 -8.61 3.34
N ALA A 159 -32.51 -9.80 2.74
CA ALA A 159 -33.49 -10.85 3.04
C ALA A 159 -33.40 -11.35 4.49
N GLU A 160 -32.23 -11.27 5.15
CA GLU A 160 -32.08 -11.55 6.59
C GLU A 160 -32.96 -10.65 7.47
N TYR A 161 -33.36 -9.49 6.92
CA TYR A 161 -34.22 -8.49 7.58
C TYR A 161 -35.61 -8.38 6.92
N ALA A 162 -35.97 -9.31 6.03
CA ALA A 162 -37.20 -9.27 5.23
C ALA A 162 -37.37 -7.99 4.39
N ILE A 163 -36.26 -7.43 3.90
CA ILE A 163 -36.25 -6.22 3.07
C ILE A 163 -35.99 -6.61 1.61
N GLU A 164 -36.79 -6.07 0.69
CA GLU A 164 -36.55 -6.17 -0.76
C GLU A 164 -36.16 -4.79 -1.32
N PRO A 165 -35.01 -4.66 -2.03
CA PRO A 165 -34.60 -3.38 -2.57
C PRO A 165 -35.34 -3.01 -3.86
N THR A 166 -35.50 -1.72 -4.11
CA THR A 166 -35.89 -1.22 -5.43
C THR A 166 -34.72 -1.36 -6.40
N VAL A 167 -34.92 -2.06 -7.52
CA VAL A 167 -33.84 -2.36 -8.48
C VAL A 167 -34.09 -1.65 -9.79
N HIS A 168 -33.07 -0.95 -10.30
CA HIS A 168 -33.11 -0.37 -11.64
C HIS A 168 -31.86 -0.72 -12.45
N TYR A 169 -32.09 -1.16 -13.68
CA TYR A 169 -31.05 -1.37 -14.68
C TYR A 169 -31.22 -0.31 -15.76
N LEU A 170 -30.19 0.52 -15.95
CA LEU A 170 -30.21 1.57 -16.98
C LEU A 170 -30.38 0.95 -18.37
N LYS A 171 -31.13 1.61 -19.25
CA LYS A 171 -31.23 1.16 -20.64
C LYS A 171 -29.86 1.12 -21.33
N GLY A 172 -29.70 0.10 -22.16
CA GLY A 172 -28.51 -0.09 -22.97
C GLY A 172 -28.27 1.03 -23.96
N ARG A 173 -27.10 1.67 -23.88
CA ARG A 173 -26.73 2.78 -24.78
C ARG A 173 -25.26 2.76 -25.14
N PRO A 174 -24.90 3.23 -26.35
CA PRO A 174 -23.52 3.39 -26.76
C PRO A 174 -22.87 4.62 -26.10
N LEU A 175 -22.17 4.44 -24.98
CA LEU A 175 -21.64 5.54 -24.16
C LEU A 175 -20.63 6.47 -24.86
N TRP A 176 -20.10 6.08 -26.02
CA TRP A 176 -19.17 6.90 -26.84
C TRP A 176 -19.87 7.77 -27.89
N LYS A 177 -21.20 7.66 -28.05
CA LYS A 177 -21.94 8.60 -28.90
C LYS A 177 -22.17 9.91 -28.15
N ASP A 178 -21.99 11.02 -28.85
CA ASP A 178 -22.27 12.36 -28.35
C ASP A 178 -23.66 12.44 -27.69
N GLN A 179 -23.74 13.14 -26.55
CA GLN A 179 -24.94 13.35 -25.74
C GLN A 179 -25.51 12.14 -24.97
N THR A 180 -25.00 10.90 -25.15
CA THR A 180 -25.49 9.73 -24.41
C THR A 180 -25.45 9.90 -22.89
N TRP A 181 -24.48 10.65 -22.37
CA TRP A 181 -24.37 10.97 -20.95
C TRP A 181 -25.59 11.72 -20.40
N ARG A 182 -26.26 12.55 -21.22
CA ARG A 182 -27.48 13.29 -20.83
C ARG A 182 -28.66 12.34 -20.65
N GLU A 183 -28.79 11.36 -21.52
CA GLU A 183 -29.84 10.35 -21.41
C GLU A 183 -29.65 9.46 -20.20
N VAL A 184 -28.40 9.05 -19.91
CA VAL A 184 -28.05 8.31 -18.70
C VAL A 184 -28.42 9.12 -17.47
N GLU A 185 -28.00 10.39 -17.41
CA GLU A 185 -28.28 11.26 -16.28
C GLU A 185 -29.78 11.53 -16.11
N THR A 186 -30.53 11.71 -17.21
CA THR A 186 -31.99 11.88 -17.19
C THR A 186 -32.69 10.65 -16.62
N GLU A 187 -32.26 9.45 -17.02
CA GLU A 187 -32.81 8.20 -16.49
C GLU A 187 -32.43 7.99 -15.01
N VAL A 188 -31.20 8.32 -14.61
CA VAL A 188 -30.79 8.30 -13.20
C VAL A 188 -31.64 9.27 -12.38
N MET A 189 -31.85 10.50 -12.84
CA MET A 189 -32.70 11.48 -12.16
C MET A 189 -34.14 10.96 -12.00
N ALA A 190 -34.73 10.41 -13.07
CA ALA A 190 -36.07 9.83 -13.00
C ALA A 190 -36.17 8.67 -12.01
N PHE A 191 -35.12 7.83 -11.91
CA PHE A 191 -35.06 6.77 -10.92
C PHE A 191 -34.96 7.32 -9.49
N LEU A 192 -34.08 8.29 -9.25
CA LEU A 192 -33.90 8.91 -7.92
C LEU A 192 -35.17 9.62 -7.43
N ASP A 193 -35.93 10.25 -8.32
CA ASP A 193 -37.17 10.94 -7.98
C ASP A 193 -38.29 9.99 -7.51
N LEU A 194 -38.25 8.72 -7.95
CA LEU A 194 -39.19 7.67 -7.55
C LEU A 194 -38.83 6.97 -6.23
N LEU A 195 -37.62 7.17 -5.70
CA LEU A 195 -37.18 6.47 -4.51
C LEU A 195 -37.87 7.05 -3.25
N PRO A 196 -38.40 6.19 -2.36
CA PRO A 196 -38.87 6.64 -1.05
C PRO A 196 -37.66 7.16 -0.24
N ARG A 197 -37.86 8.18 0.60
CA ARG A 197 -36.77 8.82 1.37
C ARG A 197 -37.02 8.66 2.87
N PRO A 198 -36.00 8.42 3.69
CA PRO A 198 -34.59 8.23 3.33
C PRO A 198 -34.28 6.84 2.72
N CYS A 199 -33.30 6.75 1.81
CA CYS A 199 -32.94 5.51 1.12
C CYS A 199 -31.42 5.28 1.07
N GLY A 200 -31.01 4.01 1.22
CA GLY A 200 -29.66 3.54 0.94
C GLY A 200 -29.56 2.99 -0.47
N LEU A 201 -28.70 3.58 -1.29
CA LEU A 201 -28.49 3.22 -2.68
C LEU A 201 -27.11 2.58 -2.87
N PHE A 202 -27.11 1.31 -3.26
CA PHE A 202 -25.92 0.64 -3.77
C PHE A 202 -25.83 0.84 -5.29
N VAL A 203 -24.76 1.51 -5.74
CA VAL A 203 -24.47 1.74 -7.15
C VAL A 203 -23.38 0.78 -7.61
N VAL A 204 -23.58 0.16 -8.77
CA VAL A 204 -22.75 -0.97 -9.20
C VAL A 204 -21.26 -0.66 -9.34
N ASP A 205 -20.88 0.58 -9.65
CA ASP A 205 -19.49 1.05 -9.76
C ASP A 205 -19.38 2.56 -9.47
N ASP A 206 -18.17 3.04 -9.16
CA ASP A 206 -17.95 4.44 -8.77
C ASP A 206 -18.21 5.44 -9.90
N SER A 207 -17.99 5.05 -11.16
CA SER A 207 -18.25 5.91 -12.31
C SER A 207 -19.73 6.27 -12.43
N LEU A 208 -20.61 5.31 -12.17
CA LEU A 208 -22.06 5.53 -12.11
C LEU A 208 -22.45 6.19 -10.78
N GLY A 209 -21.76 5.88 -9.69
CA GLY A 209 -21.94 6.56 -8.40
C GLY A 209 -21.71 8.08 -8.53
N ALA A 210 -20.71 8.50 -9.30
CA ALA A 210 -20.48 9.91 -9.56
C ALA A 210 -21.61 10.58 -10.37
N VAL A 211 -22.25 9.84 -11.30
CA VAL A 211 -23.45 10.32 -12.01
C VAL A 211 -24.63 10.47 -11.05
N VAL A 212 -24.83 9.49 -10.15
CA VAL A 212 -25.87 9.52 -9.12
C VAL A 212 -25.75 10.75 -8.22
N LEU A 213 -24.54 11.05 -7.73
CA LEU A 213 -24.34 12.19 -6.84
C LEU A 213 -24.61 13.53 -7.54
N ARG A 214 -24.18 13.69 -8.80
CA ARG A 214 -24.53 14.88 -9.60
C ARG A 214 -26.03 14.99 -9.89
N ALA A 215 -26.69 13.87 -10.17
CA ALA A 215 -28.13 13.83 -10.40
C ALA A 215 -28.92 14.19 -9.13
N ALA A 216 -28.49 13.68 -7.97
CA ALA A 216 -29.06 14.01 -6.67
C ALA A 216 -28.95 15.50 -6.35
N ASP A 217 -27.77 16.09 -6.56
CA ASP A 217 -27.53 17.54 -6.38
C ASP A 217 -28.48 18.39 -7.23
N ARG A 218 -28.65 18.04 -8.52
CA ARG A 218 -29.57 18.76 -9.42
C ARG A 218 -31.04 18.62 -9.06
N LEU A 219 -31.42 17.52 -8.42
CA LEU A 219 -32.76 17.30 -7.89
C LEU A 219 -32.94 17.92 -6.50
N GLY A 220 -31.89 18.51 -5.91
CA GLY A 220 -31.91 19.03 -4.54
C GLY A 220 -32.03 17.94 -3.47
N ILE A 221 -31.69 16.69 -3.79
CA ILE A 221 -31.72 15.57 -2.86
C ILE A 221 -30.50 15.64 -1.95
N ARG A 222 -30.71 15.74 -0.63
CA ARG A 222 -29.60 15.80 0.32
C ARG A 222 -28.91 14.44 0.44
N VAL A 223 -27.60 14.41 0.24
CA VAL A 223 -26.74 13.24 0.49
C VAL A 223 -25.84 13.56 1.69
N PRO A 224 -25.73 12.69 2.71
CA PRO A 224 -26.38 11.39 2.86
C PRO A 224 -27.81 11.46 3.45
N GLY A 225 -28.31 12.67 3.70
CA GLY A 225 -29.56 12.95 4.44
C GLY A 225 -30.80 12.17 3.96
N GLU A 226 -31.20 12.42 2.72
CA GLU A 226 -32.32 11.77 2.06
C GLU A 226 -31.89 10.54 1.26
N LEU A 227 -30.61 10.47 0.88
CA LEU A 227 -30.06 9.39 0.08
C LEU A 227 -28.63 9.08 0.53
N ALA A 228 -28.39 7.90 1.10
CA ALA A 228 -27.05 7.38 1.38
C ALA A 228 -26.56 6.58 0.17
N VAL A 229 -25.35 6.83 -0.32
CA VAL A 229 -24.84 6.23 -1.56
C VAL A 229 -23.51 5.53 -1.32
N ILE A 230 -23.39 4.29 -1.79
CA ILE A 230 -22.13 3.52 -1.82
C ILE A 230 -21.87 2.95 -3.22
N GLY A 231 -20.62 3.05 -3.68
CA GLY A 231 -20.12 2.52 -4.95
C GLY A 231 -19.23 1.28 -4.81
N PHE A 232 -18.53 0.94 -5.89
CA PHE A 232 -17.53 -0.12 -5.94
C PHE A 232 -16.41 0.26 -6.90
N GLY A 233 -15.17 0.10 -6.44
CA GLY A 233 -13.95 0.38 -7.19
C GLY A 233 -12.88 1.04 -6.33
N ASP A 234 -13.32 1.92 -5.43
CA ASP A 234 -12.52 2.93 -4.72
C ASP A 234 -11.62 3.75 -5.63
N ASP A 235 -12.14 4.17 -6.79
CA ASP A 235 -11.39 4.99 -7.75
C ASP A 235 -11.37 6.47 -7.31
N PRO A 236 -10.20 7.03 -6.95
CA PRO A 236 -10.12 8.41 -6.47
C PRO A 236 -10.68 9.44 -7.46
N SER A 237 -10.57 9.15 -8.77
CA SER A 237 -11.01 10.04 -9.85
C SER A 237 -12.53 10.22 -9.86
N TYR A 238 -13.29 9.24 -9.38
CA TYR A 238 -14.74 9.34 -9.26
C TYR A 238 -15.16 9.64 -7.83
N CYS A 239 -14.48 9.05 -6.84
CA CYS A 239 -14.84 9.21 -5.44
C CYS A 239 -14.69 10.64 -4.93
N PHE A 240 -13.63 11.34 -5.32
CA PHE A 240 -13.34 12.71 -4.88
C PHE A 240 -13.79 13.79 -5.87
N ALA A 241 -14.21 13.43 -7.09
CA ALA A 241 -14.71 14.37 -8.08
C ALA A 241 -16.19 14.76 -7.86
N THR A 242 -16.79 14.33 -6.76
CA THR A 242 -18.17 14.63 -6.39
C THR A 242 -18.25 15.16 -4.97
N PHE A 243 -19.30 15.93 -4.67
CA PHE A 243 -19.59 16.41 -3.32
C PHE A 243 -21.02 15.99 -2.95
N PRO A 244 -21.23 15.31 -1.80
CA PRO A 244 -20.21 14.75 -0.90
C PRO A 244 -19.34 13.66 -1.56
N ALA A 245 -18.17 13.35 -1.00
CA ALA A 245 -17.30 12.31 -1.56
C ALA A 245 -17.91 10.90 -1.45
N LEU A 246 -17.73 10.09 -2.48
CA LEU A 246 -18.39 8.78 -2.62
C LEU A 246 -17.72 7.70 -1.76
N SER A 247 -18.49 7.10 -0.86
CA SER A 247 -18.14 5.88 -0.14
C SER A 247 -18.08 4.71 -1.13
N SER A 248 -17.10 3.83 -1.00
CA SER A 248 -16.91 2.74 -1.97
C SER A 248 -16.35 1.48 -1.34
N ILE A 249 -16.51 0.35 -2.02
CA ILE A 249 -15.85 -0.92 -1.70
C ILE A 249 -14.62 -1.05 -2.59
N ALA A 250 -13.45 -1.24 -2.00
CA ALA A 250 -12.19 -1.28 -2.74
C ALA A 250 -12.09 -2.49 -3.67
N TYR A 251 -11.63 -2.25 -4.91
CA TYR A 251 -11.37 -3.32 -5.87
C TYR A 251 -10.11 -4.13 -5.47
N PRO A 252 -10.17 -5.47 -5.36
CA PRO A 252 -9.04 -6.28 -4.89
C PRO A 252 -8.04 -6.58 -6.02
N GLY A 253 -7.65 -5.55 -6.78
CA GLY A 253 -6.89 -5.70 -8.03
C GLY A 253 -5.50 -6.32 -7.86
N ARG A 254 -4.78 -5.92 -6.80
CA ARG A 254 -3.44 -6.45 -6.53
C ARG A 254 -3.46 -7.96 -6.26
N GLU A 255 -4.44 -8.44 -5.50
CA GLU A 255 -4.61 -9.87 -5.23
C GLU A 255 -5.06 -10.63 -6.48
N ILE A 256 -5.97 -10.06 -7.29
CA ILE A 256 -6.35 -10.62 -8.60
C ILE A 256 -5.11 -10.79 -9.49
N GLY A 257 -4.25 -9.78 -9.56
CA GLY A 257 -3.01 -9.82 -10.34
C GLY A 257 -2.05 -10.90 -9.88
N LYS A 258 -1.83 -11.02 -8.57
CA LYS A 258 -0.94 -12.02 -7.97
C LYS A 258 -1.43 -13.44 -8.26
N GLN A 259 -2.72 -13.71 -8.04
CA GLN A 259 -3.30 -15.03 -8.33
C GLN A 259 -3.34 -15.34 -9.83
N ALA A 260 -3.64 -14.36 -10.68
CA ALA A 260 -3.62 -14.55 -12.12
C ALA A 260 -2.21 -14.91 -12.64
N ALA A 261 -1.18 -14.23 -12.13
CA ALA A 261 0.21 -14.56 -12.44
C ALA A 261 0.58 -15.96 -11.94
N ALA A 262 0.21 -16.33 -10.71
CA ALA A 262 0.45 -17.68 -10.18
C ALA A 262 -0.18 -18.78 -11.05
N MET A 263 -1.42 -18.59 -11.49
CA MET A 263 -2.10 -19.54 -12.39
C MET A 263 -1.46 -19.61 -13.77
N LEU A 264 -1.01 -18.47 -14.31
CA LEU A 264 -0.32 -18.44 -15.59
C LEU A 264 1.03 -19.15 -15.49
N TRP A 265 1.79 -18.89 -14.43
CA TRP A 265 3.05 -19.56 -14.14
C TRP A 265 2.86 -21.08 -14.05
N GLN A 266 1.85 -21.54 -13.34
CA GLN A 266 1.54 -22.96 -13.23
C GLN A 266 1.24 -23.59 -14.61
N GLN A 267 0.44 -22.92 -15.44
CA GLN A 267 0.15 -23.38 -16.80
C GLN A 267 1.42 -23.44 -17.67
N MET A 268 2.25 -22.40 -17.65
CA MET A 268 3.50 -22.33 -18.42
C MET A 268 4.53 -23.40 -18.02
N ASN A 269 4.45 -23.90 -16.79
CA ASN A 269 5.34 -24.95 -16.28
C ASN A 269 4.73 -26.37 -16.36
N GLY A 270 3.58 -26.54 -17.04
CA GLY A 270 2.93 -27.85 -17.17
C GLY A 270 2.32 -28.39 -15.86
N GLY A 271 2.02 -27.49 -14.91
CA GLY A 271 1.32 -27.84 -13.68
C GLY A 271 -0.13 -28.26 -13.92
N ALA A 272 -0.78 -28.81 -12.89
CA ALA A 272 -2.18 -29.22 -12.98
C ALA A 272 -3.09 -28.06 -13.45
N PRO A 273 -4.15 -28.33 -14.23
CA PRO A 273 -5.02 -27.27 -14.73
C PRO A 273 -5.66 -26.51 -13.54
N PRO A 274 -5.51 -25.18 -13.49
CA PRO A 274 -6.11 -24.38 -12.41
C PRO A 274 -7.64 -24.38 -12.52
N PRO A 275 -8.36 -24.02 -11.43
CA PRO A 275 -9.81 -23.85 -11.48
C PRO A 275 -10.23 -22.89 -12.58
N VAL A 276 -11.32 -23.23 -13.29
CA VAL A 276 -11.86 -22.37 -14.37
C VAL A 276 -12.23 -20.98 -13.85
N ARG A 277 -12.68 -20.87 -12.59
CA ARG A 277 -13.04 -19.59 -11.96
C ARG A 277 -12.56 -19.56 -10.51
N THR A 278 -11.87 -18.48 -10.17
CA THR A 278 -11.41 -18.18 -8.83
C THR A 278 -11.92 -16.81 -8.42
N GLU A 279 -12.54 -16.73 -7.25
CA GLU A 279 -13.09 -15.50 -6.69
C GLU A 279 -12.16 -14.95 -5.61
N VAL A 280 -11.89 -13.65 -5.68
CA VAL A 280 -11.04 -12.93 -4.74
C VAL A 280 -11.93 -12.12 -3.81
N ALA A 281 -11.80 -12.37 -2.51
CA ALA A 281 -12.58 -11.69 -1.49
C ALA A 281 -12.27 -10.19 -1.42
N VAL A 282 -13.28 -9.39 -1.10
CA VAL A 282 -13.15 -7.97 -0.79
C VAL A 282 -13.01 -7.75 0.71
N GLN A 283 -12.10 -6.86 1.10
CA GLN A 283 -11.68 -6.70 2.50
C GLN A 283 -12.12 -5.38 3.14
N THR A 284 -12.49 -4.36 2.36
CA THR A 284 -12.62 -2.99 2.91
C THR A 284 -13.73 -2.17 2.25
N VAL A 285 -14.64 -1.66 3.09
CA VAL A 285 -15.46 -0.49 2.78
C VAL A 285 -14.69 0.76 3.16
N VAL A 286 -14.51 1.66 2.21
CA VAL A 286 -13.95 2.99 2.42
C VAL A 286 -15.13 3.94 2.57
N ALA A 287 -15.57 4.12 3.81
CA ALA A 287 -16.67 5.02 4.15
C ALA A 287 -16.25 6.49 3.98
N ARG A 288 -17.12 7.28 3.36
CA ARG A 288 -16.98 8.72 3.12
C ARG A 288 -18.32 9.42 3.36
N GLU A 289 -18.38 10.72 3.09
CA GLU A 289 -19.51 11.58 3.37
C GLU A 289 -20.81 11.15 2.66
N SER A 290 -20.74 10.49 1.50
CA SER A 290 -21.95 10.08 0.75
C SER A 290 -22.83 9.04 1.46
N SER A 291 -22.31 8.36 2.48
CA SER A 291 -23.06 7.36 3.25
C SER A 291 -22.93 7.56 4.77
N ASP A 292 -22.27 8.64 5.21
CA ASP A 292 -22.20 8.98 6.64
C ASP A 292 -23.50 9.66 7.09
N THR A 293 -24.57 8.88 7.26
CA THR A 293 -25.96 9.30 7.53
C THR A 293 -26.13 10.11 8.82
N LEU A 294 -25.69 11.36 8.79
CA LEU A 294 -26.03 12.42 9.74
C LEU A 294 -27.40 13.06 9.40
N ALA A 295 -28.31 12.25 8.86
CA ALA A 295 -29.67 12.58 8.43
C ALA A 295 -30.66 12.81 9.58
N ILE A 296 -30.21 13.44 10.66
CA ILE A 296 -31.03 13.69 11.83
C ILE A 296 -31.64 15.09 11.66
N GLU A 297 -32.96 15.17 11.46
CA GLU A 297 -33.66 16.47 11.35
C GLU A 297 -33.55 17.27 12.63
N ASP A 298 -33.62 16.61 13.79
CA ASP A 298 -33.44 17.21 15.11
C ASP A 298 -31.99 17.70 15.29
N GLU A 299 -31.78 18.99 15.06
CA GLU A 299 -30.46 19.63 15.05
C GLU A 299 -29.63 19.34 16.31
N GLU A 300 -30.27 19.29 17.48
CA GLU A 300 -29.55 18.97 18.70
C GLU A 300 -29.14 17.50 18.77
N ILE A 301 -30.01 16.56 18.37
CA ILE A 301 -29.64 15.14 18.33
C ILE A 301 -28.57 14.89 17.27
N ARG A 302 -28.61 15.60 16.14
CA ARG A 302 -27.60 15.53 15.09
C ARG A 302 -26.21 15.87 15.62
N ASP A 303 -26.11 16.96 16.36
CA ASP A 303 -24.83 17.41 16.91
C ASP A 303 -24.32 16.49 18.02
N LEU A 304 -25.21 15.94 18.85
CA LEU A 304 -24.85 14.90 19.82
C LEU A 304 -24.35 13.62 19.15
N VAL A 305 -24.97 13.18 18.05
CA VAL A 305 -24.51 12.01 17.29
C VAL A 305 -23.17 12.26 16.61
N ARG A 306 -22.96 13.44 16.00
CA ARG A 306 -21.64 13.85 15.48
C ARG A 306 -20.57 13.80 16.55
N PHE A 307 -20.89 14.30 17.74
CA PHE A 307 -19.99 14.29 18.87
C PHE A 307 -19.65 12.85 19.30
N ILE A 308 -20.65 11.98 19.44
CA ILE A 308 -20.45 10.56 19.74
C ILE A 308 -19.55 9.92 18.69
N ARG A 309 -19.86 10.09 17.39
CA ARG A 309 -19.10 9.48 16.28
C ARG A 309 -17.65 9.94 16.23
N ARG A 310 -17.38 11.21 16.59
CA ARG A 310 -16.02 11.77 16.63
C ARG A 310 -15.21 11.29 17.83
N GLN A 311 -15.83 11.15 19.00
CA GLN A 311 -15.10 10.93 20.26
C GLN A 311 -15.12 9.47 20.72
N ALA A 312 -16.27 8.80 20.61
CA ALA A 312 -16.44 7.45 21.13
C ALA A 312 -15.42 6.42 20.59
N PRO A 313 -14.88 6.51 19.34
CA PRO A 313 -13.82 5.61 18.88
C PRO A 313 -12.56 5.64 19.77
N HIS A 314 -12.24 6.81 20.31
CA HIS A 314 -10.96 7.06 20.99
C HIS A 314 -11.11 7.31 22.49
N GLU A 315 -12.32 7.60 22.98
CA GLU A 315 -12.57 7.98 24.37
C GLU A 315 -13.70 7.16 25.01
N ALA A 316 -13.60 6.95 26.33
CA ALA A 316 -14.60 6.24 27.13
C ALA A 316 -15.84 7.11 27.43
N LEU A 317 -16.53 7.54 26.37
CA LEU A 317 -17.65 8.47 26.43
C LEU A 317 -18.85 7.92 27.23
N ARG A 318 -19.35 8.69 28.18
CA ARG A 318 -20.51 8.41 29.02
C ARG A 318 -21.71 9.19 28.52
N VAL A 319 -22.90 8.59 28.67
CA VAL A 319 -24.17 9.24 28.29
C VAL A 319 -24.40 10.56 29.05
N ALA A 320 -23.91 10.70 30.29
CA ALA A 320 -24.06 11.92 31.07
C ALA A 320 -23.33 13.12 30.45
N GLU A 321 -22.19 12.89 29.79
CA GLU A 321 -21.39 13.93 29.12
C GLU A 321 -22.09 14.51 27.88
N LEU A 322 -23.13 13.84 27.38
CA LEU A 322 -23.98 14.38 26.33
C LEU A 322 -24.85 15.53 26.84
N ALA A 323 -25.33 15.46 28.08
CA ALA A 323 -26.19 16.51 28.67
C ALA A 323 -25.47 17.84 28.87
N GLU A 324 -24.14 17.83 28.97
CA GLU A 324 -23.33 19.04 29.13
C GLU A 324 -23.23 19.86 27.83
N ARG A 325 -23.66 19.28 26.70
CA ARG A 325 -23.51 19.86 25.35
C ARG A 325 -24.81 20.36 24.73
N THR A 326 -25.92 20.20 25.44
CA THR A 326 -27.26 20.56 24.99
C THR A 326 -28.03 21.17 26.16
N THR A 327 -29.10 21.90 25.86
CA THR A 327 -30.04 22.39 26.86
C THR A 327 -31.07 21.32 27.28
N LEU A 328 -31.10 20.17 26.62
CA LEU A 328 -32.07 19.10 26.85
C LEU A 328 -31.76 18.29 28.11
N SER A 329 -32.83 17.93 28.83
CA SER A 329 -32.72 16.95 29.91
C SER A 329 -32.31 15.57 29.38
N MET A 330 -31.64 14.76 30.20
CA MET A 330 -31.30 13.39 29.80
C MET A 330 -32.51 12.52 29.45
N THR A 331 -33.66 12.77 30.07
CA THR A 331 -34.91 12.07 29.72
C THR A 331 -35.32 12.41 28.29
N THR A 332 -35.21 13.68 27.91
CA THR A 332 -35.53 14.17 26.57
C THR A 332 -34.54 13.67 25.52
N ILE A 333 -33.23 13.69 25.81
CA ILE A 333 -32.20 13.16 24.91
C ILE A 333 -32.48 11.68 24.62
N LYS A 334 -32.73 10.85 25.66
CA LYS A 334 -33.03 9.42 25.47
C LYS A 334 -34.28 9.21 24.62
N ALA A 335 -35.36 9.95 24.89
CA ALA A 335 -36.60 9.84 24.14
C ALA A 335 -36.39 10.21 22.66
N ARG A 336 -35.72 11.34 22.40
CA ARG A 336 -35.47 11.82 21.04
C ARG A 336 -34.48 10.93 20.26
N PHE A 337 -33.41 10.45 20.90
CA PHE A 337 -32.54 9.42 20.30
C PHE A 337 -33.35 8.18 19.89
N ALA A 338 -34.23 7.69 20.76
CA ALA A 338 -35.07 6.54 20.43
C ALA A 338 -36.04 6.83 19.28
N THR A 339 -36.61 8.04 19.21
CA THR A 339 -37.49 8.45 18.10
C THR A 339 -36.74 8.59 16.77
N VAL A 340 -35.54 9.17 16.80
CA VAL A 340 -34.77 9.53 15.60
C VAL A 340 -33.94 8.35 15.06
N LEU A 341 -33.31 7.58 15.96
CA LEU A 341 -32.35 6.52 15.61
C LEU A 341 -32.89 5.12 15.90
N GLY A 342 -34.08 5.00 16.51
CA GLY A 342 -34.65 3.73 16.94
C GLY A 342 -33.98 3.13 18.19
N HIS A 343 -33.02 3.82 18.80
CA HIS A 343 -32.29 3.33 19.98
C HIS A 343 -31.75 4.48 20.84
N GLY A 344 -31.33 4.17 22.07
CA GLY A 344 -30.84 5.17 23.01
C GLY A 344 -29.39 5.63 22.73
N PRO A 345 -28.95 6.73 23.36
CA PRO A 345 -27.59 7.26 23.21
C PRO A 345 -26.51 6.28 23.69
N LYS A 346 -26.81 5.47 24.71
CA LYS A 346 -25.90 4.40 25.17
C LYS A 346 -25.61 3.41 24.05
N GLN A 347 -26.65 2.96 23.36
CA GLN A 347 -26.53 2.01 22.25
C GLN A 347 -25.78 2.62 21.07
N GLU A 348 -25.93 3.93 20.79
CA GLU A 348 -25.16 4.60 19.74
C GLU A 348 -23.65 4.63 20.07
N ILE A 349 -23.29 4.99 21.31
CA ILE A 349 -21.89 4.96 21.77
C ILE A 349 -21.32 3.54 21.61
N GLN A 350 -22.07 2.52 22.03
CA GLN A 350 -21.67 1.12 21.89
C GLN A 350 -21.48 0.74 20.42
N ARG A 351 -22.40 1.12 19.52
CA ARG A 351 -22.31 0.86 18.07
C ARG A 351 -21.06 1.48 17.44
N VAL A 352 -20.80 2.77 17.70
CA VAL A 352 -19.62 3.46 17.16
C VAL A 352 -18.33 2.84 17.66
N ARG A 353 -18.25 2.54 18.97
CA ARG A 353 -17.11 1.85 19.57
C ARG A 353 -16.91 0.47 18.98
N LEU A 354 -17.99 -0.28 18.79
CA LEU A 354 -17.91 -1.61 18.19
C LEU A 354 -17.43 -1.56 16.74
N ARG A 355 -17.89 -0.59 15.94
CA ARG A 355 -17.45 -0.42 14.55
C ARG A 355 -15.94 -0.16 14.48
N HIS A 356 -15.44 0.79 15.27
CA HIS A 356 -14.00 1.07 15.32
C HIS A 356 -13.21 -0.12 15.87
N LEU A 357 -13.73 -0.81 16.89
CA LEU A 357 -13.13 -2.02 17.43
C LEU A 357 -13.04 -3.13 16.37
N ARG A 358 -14.10 -3.38 15.58
CA ARG A 358 -14.05 -4.34 14.47
C ARG A 358 -12.95 -3.99 13.48
N HIS A 359 -12.83 -2.71 13.11
CA HIS A 359 -11.76 -2.25 12.22
C HIS A 359 -10.36 -2.50 12.81
N LEU A 360 -10.12 -2.16 14.08
CA LEU A 360 -8.84 -2.44 14.75
C LEU A 360 -8.58 -3.94 14.95
N LEU A 361 -9.64 -4.74 15.12
CA LEU A 361 -9.52 -6.20 15.22
C LEU A 361 -9.10 -6.84 13.89
N MET A 362 -9.41 -6.23 12.73
CA MET A 362 -8.96 -6.69 11.42
C MET A 362 -7.45 -6.56 11.24
N ASP A 363 -6.80 -5.63 11.94
CA ASP A 363 -5.34 -5.58 11.98
C ASP A 363 -4.81 -6.65 12.96
N HIS A 364 -4.40 -7.79 12.40
CA HIS A 364 -3.80 -8.89 13.16
C HIS A 364 -2.50 -8.52 13.88
N ARG A 365 -1.88 -7.37 13.55
CA ARG A 365 -0.66 -6.87 14.20
C ARG A 365 -0.95 -6.19 15.54
N LEU A 366 -2.18 -5.71 15.78
CA LEU A 366 -2.58 -5.07 17.03
C LEU A 366 -2.99 -6.13 18.07
N SER A 367 -2.40 -6.13 19.28
CA SER A 367 -2.88 -6.97 20.38
C SER A 367 -4.18 -6.41 20.98
N LEU A 368 -4.97 -7.27 21.64
CA LEU A 368 -6.19 -6.82 22.34
C LEU A 368 -5.89 -5.80 23.44
N ALA A 369 -4.68 -5.82 24.02
CA ALA A 369 -4.25 -4.83 25.02
C ALA A 369 -3.95 -3.47 24.39
N GLU A 370 -3.33 -3.43 23.20
CA GLU A 370 -3.09 -2.18 22.48
C GLU A 370 -4.37 -1.56 21.98
N ILE A 371 -5.28 -2.37 21.45
CA ILE A 371 -6.61 -1.90 21.03
C ILE A 371 -7.38 -1.38 22.25
N ALA A 372 -7.34 -2.10 23.38
CA ALA A 372 -7.96 -1.62 24.62
C ALA A 372 -7.42 -0.25 25.04
N ARG A 373 -6.10 -0.04 24.98
CA ARG A 373 -5.47 1.24 25.29
C ARG A 373 -5.86 2.35 24.30
N GLN A 374 -5.82 2.07 22.99
CA GLN A 374 -6.18 3.05 21.95
C GLN A 374 -7.64 3.51 22.06
N MET A 375 -8.52 2.61 22.46
CA MET A 375 -9.94 2.91 22.64
C MET A 375 -10.31 3.32 24.08
N GLN A 376 -9.33 3.44 24.98
CA GLN A 376 -9.53 3.73 26.42
C GLN A 376 -10.48 2.75 27.15
N PHE A 377 -10.42 1.46 26.84
CA PHE A 377 -10.91 0.43 27.76
C PHE A 377 -9.93 0.28 28.93
N GLY A 378 -10.42 0.02 30.14
CA GLY A 378 -9.56 -0.15 31.31
C GLY A 378 -8.63 -1.36 31.20
N THR A 379 -9.10 -2.43 30.55
CA THR A 379 -8.30 -3.62 30.27
C THR A 379 -8.70 -4.32 28.95
N ALA A 380 -7.82 -5.18 28.44
CA ALA A 380 -8.14 -6.09 27.34
C ALA A 380 -9.32 -7.02 27.66
N HIS A 381 -9.51 -7.36 28.94
CA HIS A 381 -10.63 -8.18 29.41
C HIS A 381 -11.96 -7.44 29.29
N GLU A 382 -12.00 -6.15 29.66
CA GLU A 382 -13.19 -5.30 29.48
C GLU A 382 -13.56 -5.13 28.02
N LEU A 383 -12.58 -4.86 27.15
CA LEU A 383 -12.79 -4.82 25.70
C LEU A 383 -13.37 -6.15 25.19
N SER A 384 -12.83 -7.28 25.64
CA SER A 384 -13.29 -8.60 25.21
C SER A 384 -14.71 -8.89 25.69
N ARG A 385 -15.06 -8.49 26.92
CA ARG A 385 -16.42 -8.58 27.44
C ARG A 385 -17.38 -7.68 26.69
N PHE A 386 -16.97 -6.45 26.38
CA PHE A 386 -17.75 -5.52 25.57
C PHE A 386 -18.05 -6.12 24.19
N PHE A 387 -17.02 -6.58 23.49
CA PHE A 387 -17.17 -7.20 22.18
C PHE A 387 -18.07 -8.44 22.20
N LEU A 388 -17.90 -9.31 23.20
CA LEU A 388 -18.73 -10.50 23.39
C LEU A 388 -20.20 -10.13 23.66
N ALA A 389 -20.45 -9.11 24.48
CA ALA A 389 -21.80 -8.66 24.80
C ALA A 389 -22.52 -8.09 23.57
N GLU A 390 -21.82 -7.35 22.71
CA GLU A 390 -22.42 -6.72 21.52
C GLU A 390 -22.51 -7.65 20.30
N THR A 391 -21.63 -8.65 20.17
CA THR A 391 -21.55 -9.50 18.97
C THR A 391 -21.91 -10.96 19.18
N GLY A 392 -21.96 -11.43 20.44
CA GLY A 392 -22.10 -12.85 20.76
C GLY A 392 -20.85 -13.69 20.47
N GLN A 393 -19.75 -13.10 19.99
CA GLN A 393 -18.49 -13.77 19.66
C GLN A 393 -17.32 -13.17 20.43
N ARG A 394 -16.25 -13.94 20.69
CA ARG A 394 -15.03 -13.37 21.28
C ARG A 394 -14.22 -12.63 20.21
N PRO A 395 -13.45 -11.58 20.55
CA PRO A 395 -12.58 -10.90 19.60
C PRO A 395 -11.62 -11.84 18.86
N THR A 396 -11.15 -12.89 19.55
CA THR A 396 -10.29 -13.93 18.99
C THR A 396 -11.00 -14.78 17.93
N ASP A 397 -12.28 -15.04 18.12
CA ASP A 397 -13.09 -15.86 17.20
C ASP A 397 -13.48 -15.03 15.97
N PHE A 398 -13.79 -13.74 16.18
CA PHE A 398 -14.08 -12.78 15.12
C PHE A 398 -12.86 -12.51 14.22
N ARG A 399 -11.64 -12.53 14.77
CA ARG A 399 -10.41 -12.50 13.98
C ARG A 399 -10.24 -13.72 13.07
N GLY A 400 -11.02 -14.79 13.26
CA GLY A 400 -10.78 -16.06 12.60
C GLY A 400 -9.51 -16.75 13.12
N LYS A 401 -9.37 -18.04 12.80
CA LYS A 401 -8.05 -18.68 12.92
C LYS A 401 -7.14 -17.98 11.91
N PRO A 402 -5.92 -17.57 12.27
CA PRO A 402 -4.99 -17.04 11.29
C PRO A 402 -4.84 -18.11 10.20
N GLU A 403 -5.24 -17.80 8.96
CA GLU A 403 -4.55 -18.36 7.80
C GLU A 403 -3.09 -18.08 8.09
N THR A 404 -2.32 -19.16 8.25
CA THR A 404 -0.97 -19.21 8.78
C THR A 404 -0.21 -17.91 8.56
N ALA A 405 -0.32 -16.99 9.53
CA ALA A 405 0.66 -15.96 9.71
C ALA A 405 1.92 -16.73 10.09
N THR A 406 2.83 -16.87 9.13
CA THR A 406 4.19 -17.29 9.39
C THR A 406 4.65 -16.51 10.63
N PRO A 407 5.12 -17.17 11.71
CA PRO A 407 5.63 -16.47 12.87
C PRO A 407 6.59 -15.40 12.37
N GLY A 408 6.41 -14.14 12.80
CA GLY A 408 7.30 -13.05 12.43
C GLY A 408 8.74 -13.52 12.65
N LYS A 409 9.48 -13.69 11.55
CA LYS A 409 10.89 -14.11 11.62
C LYS A 409 11.64 -13.01 12.35
N VAL A 410 12.08 -13.32 13.56
CA VAL A 410 12.93 -12.44 14.38
C VAL A 410 14.14 -12.05 13.54
N VAL A 411 14.42 -10.76 13.43
CA VAL A 411 15.63 -10.27 12.75
C VAL A 411 16.84 -10.86 13.45
N SER A 412 17.67 -11.55 12.69
CA SER A 412 18.86 -12.23 13.22
C SER A 412 20.07 -11.29 13.31
N ALA A 413 20.11 -10.26 12.46
CA ALA A 413 21.16 -9.25 12.48
C ALA A 413 20.71 -7.89 11.92
N VAL A 414 21.36 -6.82 12.39
CA VAL A 414 21.31 -5.48 11.79
C VAL A 414 22.69 -5.14 11.26
N ILE A 415 22.75 -4.67 10.02
CA ILE A 415 23.98 -4.29 9.32
C ILE A 415 23.91 -2.80 9.03
N PHE A 416 24.85 -2.04 9.56
CA PHE A 416 24.89 -0.59 9.39
C PHE A 416 25.82 -0.22 8.23
N ASP A 417 25.43 0.75 7.42
CA ASP A 417 26.42 1.59 6.76
C ASP A 417 27.12 2.51 7.78
N MET A 418 28.23 3.14 7.39
CA MET A 418 29.04 3.97 8.27
C MET A 418 28.85 5.48 8.03
N ASP A 419 29.05 5.94 6.80
CA ASP A 419 29.20 7.35 6.45
C ASP A 419 27.80 7.94 6.22
N GLY A 420 27.38 8.94 6.99
CA GLY A 420 26.01 9.47 6.92
C GLY A 420 24.96 8.61 7.64
N THR A 421 25.33 7.40 8.07
CA THR A 421 24.49 6.51 8.89
C THR A 421 24.92 6.46 10.37
N LEU A 422 26.20 6.25 10.66
CA LEU A 422 26.72 6.27 12.04
C LEU A 422 27.32 7.62 12.41
N PHE A 423 27.96 8.28 11.44
CA PHE A 423 28.76 9.48 11.67
C PHE A 423 28.42 10.57 10.66
N ASP A 424 28.47 11.83 11.08
CA ASP A 424 28.51 12.96 10.15
C ASP A 424 29.95 13.14 9.61
N THR A 425 30.27 12.44 8.52
CA THR A 425 31.61 12.41 7.93
C THR A 425 31.88 13.52 6.91
N GLU A 426 30.83 14.15 6.39
CA GLU A 426 30.91 15.15 5.33
C GLU A 426 31.75 16.39 5.68
N PRO A 427 31.66 16.98 6.90
CA PRO A 427 32.50 18.11 7.30
C PRO A 427 34.01 17.77 7.26
N VAL A 428 34.36 16.54 7.62
CA VAL A 428 35.76 16.08 7.68
C VAL A 428 36.28 15.80 6.26
N TYR A 429 35.43 15.27 5.37
CA TYR A 429 35.78 14.99 3.98
C TYR A 429 36.01 16.30 3.24
N PHE A 430 35.12 17.27 3.43
CA PHE A 430 35.28 18.62 2.89
C PHE A 430 36.64 19.22 3.29
N GLU A 431 37.01 19.19 4.57
CA GLU A 431 38.28 19.75 5.04
C GLU A 431 39.50 19.00 4.49
N ALA A 432 39.42 17.67 4.36
CA ALA A 432 40.47 16.85 3.78
C ALA A 432 40.69 17.16 2.28
N TYR A 433 39.60 17.23 1.51
CA TYR A 433 39.65 17.57 0.09
C TYR A 433 40.10 19.01 -0.13
N ARG A 434 39.57 19.96 0.64
CA ARG A 434 39.96 21.38 0.56
C ARG A 434 41.44 21.56 0.80
N HIS A 435 41.99 20.90 1.82
CA HIS A 435 43.43 20.94 2.13
C HIS A 435 44.28 20.36 1.00
N ALA A 436 43.91 19.18 0.47
CA ALA A 436 44.67 18.52 -0.58
C ALA A 436 44.58 19.25 -1.93
N PHE A 437 43.43 19.88 -2.22
CA PHE A 437 43.22 20.68 -3.42
C PHE A 437 44.02 21.98 -3.36
N ALA A 438 44.00 22.66 -2.21
CA ALA A 438 44.81 23.85 -1.94
C ALA A 438 46.32 23.60 -2.07
N ALA A 439 46.80 22.41 -1.66
CA ALA A 439 48.20 22.01 -1.83
C ALA A 439 48.64 21.87 -3.31
N GLN A 440 47.69 21.88 -4.25
CA GLN A 440 47.93 21.88 -5.69
C GLN A 440 47.49 23.19 -6.36
N GLY A 441 47.19 24.22 -5.57
CA GLY A 441 46.80 25.55 -6.04
C GLY A 441 45.32 25.69 -6.42
N GLY A 442 44.49 24.69 -6.10
CA GLY A 442 43.04 24.75 -6.28
C GLY A 442 42.32 25.40 -5.09
N GLU A 443 41.15 25.96 -5.32
CA GLU A 443 40.29 26.50 -4.27
C GLU A 443 38.95 25.75 -4.26
N LEU A 444 38.63 25.11 -3.14
CA LEU A 444 37.37 24.39 -2.94
C LEU A 444 36.55 25.12 -1.89
N SER A 445 35.53 25.85 -2.33
CA SER A 445 34.59 26.51 -1.42
C SER A 445 33.58 25.51 -0.85
N ARG A 446 33.06 25.82 0.34
CA ARG A 446 32.02 25.02 1.00
C ARG A 446 30.77 24.92 0.14
N GLU A 447 30.36 26.03 -0.47
CA GLU A 447 29.19 26.06 -1.35
C GLU A 447 29.33 25.09 -2.52
N VAL A 448 30.48 25.08 -3.21
CA VAL A 448 30.70 24.17 -4.35
C VAL A 448 30.69 22.71 -3.89
N TYR A 449 31.33 22.39 -2.77
CA TYR A 449 31.35 21.02 -2.27
C TYR A 449 29.95 20.52 -1.92
N PHE A 450 29.25 21.23 -1.03
CA PHE A 450 27.95 20.79 -0.51
C PHE A 450 26.82 20.83 -1.57
N SER A 451 26.93 21.67 -2.61
CA SER A 451 25.90 21.73 -3.67
C SER A 451 26.17 20.86 -4.90
N LYS A 452 27.44 20.55 -5.21
CA LYS A 452 27.81 19.86 -6.46
C LYS A 452 28.56 18.56 -6.28
N LEU A 453 29.22 18.35 -5.13
CA LEU A 453 30.14 17.22 -4.92
C LEU A 453 29.69 16.27 -3.81
N MET A 454 28.93 16.75 -2.82
CA MET A 454 28.36 15.93 -1.75
C MET A 454 27.58 14.74 -2.32
N GLY A 455 27.78 13.55 -1.72
CA GLY A 455 27.12 12.30 -2.14
C GLY A 455 27.68 11.65 -3.41
N LEU A 456 28.69 12.24 -4.06
CA LEU A 456 29.43 11.60 -5.16
C LEU A 456 30.49 10.64 -4.61
N SER A 457 30.89 9.66 -5.42
CA SER A 457 32.02 8.79 -5.08
C SER A 457 33.34 9.56 -5.06
N ASN A 458 34.31 9.10 -4.25
CA ASN A 458 35.65 9.70 -4.19
C ASN A 458 36.29 9.86 -5.59
N ALA A 459 36.11 8.88 -6.48
CA ALA A 459 36.62 8.95 -7.85
C ALA A 459 35.92 10.01 -8.71
N ALA A 460 34.61 10.20 -8.53
CA ALA A 460 33.85 11.25 -9.20
C ALA A 460 34.23 12.63 -8.67
N ILE A 461 34.44 12.79 -7.36
CA ILE A 461 34.95 14.02 -6.75
C ILE A 461 36.35 14.34 -7.28
N GLU A 462 37.24 13.35 -7.32
CA GLU A 462 38.59 13.49 -7.88
C GLU A 462 38.56 13.94 -9.35
N THR A 463 37.64 13.39 -10.14
CA THR A 463 37.45 13.77 -11.55
C THR A 463 36.91 15.19 -11.69
N ALA A 464 35.90 15.56 -10.88
CA ALA A 464 35.32 16.89 -10.90
C ALA A 464 36.32 17.97 -10.48
N LEU A 465 37.08 17.73 -9.40
CA LEU A 465 38.15 18.63 -8.97
C LEU A 465 39.29 18.72 -9.99
N GLY A 466 39.61 17.60 -10.65
CA GLY A 466 40.56 17.58 -11.75
C GLY A 466 40.08 18.31 -13.01
N ALA A 467 38.78 18.46 -13.22
CA ALA A 467 38.24 19.32 -14.29
C ALA A 467 38.23 20.81 -13.89
N MET A 468 38.12 21.11 -12.60
CA MET A 468 38.15 22.47 -12.06
C MET A 468 39.56 23.05 -11.99
N ALA A 469 40.55 22.23 -11.63
CA ALA A 469 41.95 22.58 -11.71
C ALA A 469 42.45 22.26 -13.13
N GLN A 470 42.97 23.25 -13.85
CA GLN A 470 43.50 23.11 -15.22
C GLN A 470 44.78 22.20 -15.26
N ASP A 471 45.81 22.53 -16.04
CA ASP A 471 46.99 21.68 -16.31
C ASP A 471 47.89 21.30 -15.10
N ARG A 472 47.47 21.53 -13.85
CA ARG A 472 48.28 21.36 -12.62
C ARG A 472 47.75 20.31 -11.63
N PHE A 473 46.66 19.61 -11.92
CA PHE A 473 46.09 18.64 -10.99
C PHE A 473 46.70 17.24 -11.15
N ASP A 474 47.41 16.78 -10.13
CA ASP A 474 47.84 15.38 -9.99
C ASP A 474 46.88 14.64 -9.06
N VAL A 475 46.04 13.78 -9.64
CA VAL A 475 45.05 12.97 -8.91
C VAL A 475 45.69 12.01 -7.90
N ARG A 476 46.90 11.49 -8.17
CA ARG A 476 47.59 10.58 -7.24
C ARG A 476 48.12 11.34 -6.03
N LYS A 477 48.70 12.52 -6.27
CA LYS A 477 49.15 13.42 -5.20
C LYS A 477 47.97 13.93 -4.37
N PHE A 478 46.85 14.27 -5.03
CA PHE A 478 45.61 14.67 -4.37
C PHE A 478 45.10 13.56 -3.48
N ARG A 479 44.96 12.34 -4.02
CA ARG A 479 44.46 11.17 -3.29
C ARG A 479 45.26 10.87 -2.04
N LYS A 480 46.59 10.88 -2.17
CA LYS A 480 47.50 10.71 -1.03
C LYS A 480 47.33 11.83 0.00
N GLY A 481 47.21 13.08 -0.47
CA GLY A 481 47.09 14.26 0.38
C GLY A 481 45.79 14.29 1.19
N TRP A 482 44.64 14.03 0.57
CA TRP A 482 43.36 14.08 1.28
C TRP A 482 43.23 12.91 2.24
N LYS A 483 43.64 11.68 1.87
CA LYS A 483 43.64 10.54 2.81
C LYS A 483 44.52 10.78 4.03
N ALA A 484 45.73 11.34 3.85
CA ALA A 484 46.61 11.67 4.96
C ALA A 484 46.00 12.75 5.87
N LYS A 485 45.37 13.77 5.29
CA LYS A 485 44.70 14.83 6.06
C LYS A 485 43.48 14.30 6.80
N TRP A 486 42.66 13.49 6.14
CA TRP A 486 41.50 12.80 6.72
C TRP A 486 41.88 12.04 7.98
N ARG A 487 42.90 11.16 7.90
CA ARG A 487 43.39 10.39 9.06
C ARG A 487 43.93 11.28 10.17
N ALA A 488 44.65 12.35 9.83
CA ALA A 488 45.14 13.30 10.82
C ALA A 488 43.99 14.06 11.52
N LEU A 489 42.90 14.37 10.81
CA LEU A 489 41.71 15.00 11.39
C LEU A 489 40.97 14.05 12.34
N LEU A 490 40.80 12.78 11.95
CA LEU A 490 40.19 11.74 12.80
C LEU A 490 41.00 11.46 14.06
N ALA A 491 42.34 11.46 13.97
CA ALA A 491 43.21 11.28 15.13
C ALA A 491 43.15 12.46 16.11
N ALA A 492 42.87 13.67 15.62
CA ALA A 492 42.81 14.88 16.44
C ALA A 492 41.43 15.12 17.06
N ASN A 493 40.36 14.77 16.34
CA ASN A 493 38.97 14.99 16.76
C ASN A 493 38.14 13.73 16.53
N PRO A 494 37.48 13.19 17.57
CA PRO A 494 36.47 12.15 17.44
C PRO A 494 35.39 12.51 16.42
N LEU A 495 34.95 11.53 15.62
CA LEU A 495 33.75 11.70 14.79
C LEU A 495 32.50 11.91 15.65
N GLU A 496 31.65 12.82 15.21
CA GLU A 496 30.34 13.01 15.81
C GLU A 496 29.43 11.84 15.42
N VAL A 497 28.90 11.16 16.44
CA VAL A 497 27.95 10.05 16.25
C VAL A 497 26.56 10.62 16.04
N LEU A 498 25.88 10.17 14.99
CA LEU A 498 24.55 10.67 14.66
C LEU A 498 23.52 10.32 15.76
N PRO A 499 22.51 11.18 15.99
CA PRO A 499 21.52 10.97 17.04
C PRO A 499 20.78 9.62 16.94
N GLY A 500 20.67 8.91 18.07
CA GLY A 500 19.97 7.63 18.17
C GLY A 500 20.81 6.39 17.86
N VAL A 501 22.03 6.54 17.35
CA VAL A 501 22.91 5.41 16.99
C VAL A 501 23.37 4.64 18.23
N ARG A 502 23.82 5.33 19.29
CA ARG A 502 24.37 4.66 20.48
C ARG A 502 23.30 3.87 21.22
N GLU A 503 22.14 4.49 21.39
CA GLU A 503 20.95 3.92 22.02
C GLU A 503 20.48 2.66 21.27
N LEU A 504 20.48 2.71 19.94
CA LEU A 504 20.14 1.56 19.11
C LEU A 504 21.17 0.44 19.26
N LEU A 505 22.47 0.75 19.22
CA LEU A 505 23.53 -0.27 19.34
C LEU A 505 23.49 -0.96 20.72
N GLU A 506 23.35 -0.20 21.80
CA GLU A 506 23.17 -0.74 23.15
C GLU A 506 21.98 -1.69 23.21
N ARG A 507 20.87 -1.30 22.61
CA ARG A 507 19.65 -2.11 22.61
C ARG A 507 19.79 -3.39 21.78
N LEU A 508 20.38 -3.31 20.60
CA LEU A 508 20.62 -4.49 19.76
C LEU A 508 21.48 -5.53 20.50
N MET A 509 22.46 -5.08 21.29
CA MET A 509 23.25 -5.95 22.15
C MET A 509 22.42 -6.58 23.29
N GLU A 510 21.57 -5.80 23.98
CA GLU A 510 20.67 -6.31 25.04
C GLU A 510 19.71 -7.40 24.52
N ASP A 511 19.20 -7.22 23.31
CA ASP A 511 18.30 -8.16 22.64
C ASP A 511 19.03 -9.29 21.91
N ARG A 512 20.37 -9.33 22.00
CA ARG A 512 21.25 -10.34 21.38
C ARG A 512 21.09 -10.44 19.86
N ILE A 513 20.73 -9.32 19.22
CA ILE A 513 20.71 -9.20 17.78
C ILE A 513 22.15 -8.96 17.32
N ARG A 514 22.59 -9.70 16.30
CA ARG A 514 23.96 -9.56 15.80
C ARG A 514 24.12 -8.24 15.06
N ILE A 515 25.25 -7.56 15.28
CA ILE A 515 25.54 -6.25 14.70
C ILE A 515 26.70 -6.38 13.72
N GLY A 516 26.50 -5.92 12.49
CA GLY A 516 27.53 -5.82 11.46
C GLY A 516 27.67 -4.41 10.90
N LEU A 517 28.79 -4.16 10.25
CA LEU A 517 29.06 -2.93 9.48
C LEU A 517 29.39 -3.30 8.03
N ALA A 518 28.86 -2.55 7.06
CA ALA A 518 29.16 -2.68 5.63
C ALA A 518 29.39 -1.30 5.01
N SER A 519 30.63 -0.94 4.70
CA SER A 519 31.01 0.39 4.18
C SER A 519 31.84 0.28 2.91
N SER A 520 31.74 1.29 2.03
CA SER A 520 32.59 1.44 0.85
C SER A 520 34.02 1.90 1.18
N SER A 521 34.29 2.27 2.44
CA SER A 521 35.59 2.71 2.92
C SER A 521 36.57 1.54 3.08
N ASP A 522 37.88 1.83 3.02
CA ASP A 522 38.94 0.84 3.25
C ASP A 522 38.92 0.36 4.70
N ARG A 523 39.37 -0.87 4.96
CA ARG A 523 39.41 -1.47 6.31
C ARG A 523 40.03 -0.56 7.37
N GLU A 524 41.17 0.04 7.05
CA GLU A 524 41.93 0.93 7.94
C GLU A 524 41.11 2.18 8.33
N ASP A 525 40.38 2.76 7.37
CA ASP A 525 39.60 3.97 7.60
C ASP A 525 38.34 3.68 8.43
N ILE A 526 37.74 2.49 8.26
CA ILE A 526 36.65 1.99 9.12
C ILE A 526 37.13 1.83 10.57
N GLU A 527 38.29 1.19 10.77
CA GLU A 527 38.87 0.98 12.10
C GLU A 527 39.11 2.31 12.82
N LEU A 528 39.77 3.24 12.14
CA LEU A 528 40.07 4.56 12.69
C LEU A 528 38.79 5.34 13.05
N SER A 529 37.77 5.28 12.19
CA SER A 529 36.49 5.96 12.41
C SER A 529 35.79 5.42 13.66
N LEU A 530 35.67 4.09 13.77
CA LEU A 530 35.08 3.42 14.92
C LEU A 530 35.85 3.64 16.22
N GLU A 531 37.19 3.64 16.17
CA GLU A 531 38.04 3.91 17.33
C GLU A 531 37.90 5.34 17.81
N SER A 532 37.95 6.31 16.89
CA SER A 532 37.82 7.74 17.22
C SER A 532 36.53 8.04 17.98
N ALA A 533 35.43 7.36 17.63
CA ALA A 533 34.12 7.53 18.24
C ALA A 533 33.82 6.55 19.40
N GLY A 534 34.76 5.65 19.75
CA GLY A 534 34.56 4.65 20.79
C GLY A 534 33.47 3.60 20.46
N LEU A 535 33.22 3.32 19.19
CA LEU A 535 32.22 2.35 18.72
C LEU A 535 32.83 1.01 18.28
N ALA A 536 34.16 0.87 18.27
CA ALA A 536 34.85 -0.34 17.80
C ALA A 536 34.32 -1.65 18.42
N SER A 537 33.98 -1.65 19.72
CA SER A 537 33.44 -2.82 20.42
C SER A 537 32.03 -3.22 19.99
N HIS A 538 31.23 -2.29 19.45
CA HIS A 538 29.85 -2.53 19.03
C HIS A 538 29.77 -3.24 17.68
N PHE A 539 30.83 -3.16 16.87
CA PHE A 539 30.91 -3.74 15.54
C PHE A 539 32.01 -4.81 15.47
N PRO A 540 31.78 -6.01 16.01
CA PRO A 540 32.74 -7.11 15.94
C PRO A 540 32.85 -7.67 14.51
N VAL A 541 31.82 -7.50 13.68
CA VAL A 541 31.83 -7.88 12.27
C VAL A 541 31.79 -6.63 11.40
N ARG A 542 32.75 -6.53 10.49
CA ARG A 542 32.93 -5.37 9.59
C ARG A 542 33.24 -5.87 8.20
N ALA A 543 32.64 -5.31 7.16
CA ALA A 543 32.95 -5.55 5.76
C ALA A 543 33.35 -4.22 5.10
N ALA A 544 34.53 -4.19 4.50
CA ALA A 544 35.14 -3.01 3.91
C ALA A 544 35.11 -3.08 2.38
N GLY A 545 35.14 -1.91 1.74
CA GLY A 545 35.08 -1.80 0.28
C GLY A 545 36.30 -2.39 -0.43
N ASP A 546 37.46 -2.36 0.22
CA ASP A 546 38.72 -2.93 -0.28
C ASP A 546 38.81 -4.47 -0.17
N GLU A 547 37.81 -5.10 0.44
CA GLU A 547 37.72 -6.56 0.60
C GLU A 547 36.80 -7.21 -0.43
N VAL A 548 36.13 -6.43 -1.27
CA VAL A 548 35.12 -6.90 -2.23
C VAL A 548 35.50 -6.51 -3.66
N PRO A 549 35.11 -7.32 -4.66
CA PRO A 549 35.48 -7.05 -6.05
C PRO A 549 34.74 -5.85 -6.64
N GLU A 550 33.50 -5.60 -6.22
CA GLU A 550 32.65 -4.50 -6.68
C GLU A 550 32.08 -3.74 -5.46
N GLY A 551 32.22 -2.42 -5.45
CA GLY A 551 31.65 -1.56 -4.40
C GLY A 551 30.16 -1.27 -4.62
N LYS A 552 29.53 -0.61 -3.65
CA LYS A 552 28.12 -0.15 -3.76
C LYS A 552 27.94 0.65 -5.07
N PRO A 553 26.92 0.37 -5.90
CA PRO A 553 25.65 -0.29 -5.58
C PRO A 553 25.65 -1.82 -5.76
N ALA A 554 26.79 -2.46 -6.01
CA ALA A 554 26.87 -3.91 -6.02
C ALA A 554 26.64 -4.48 -4.60
N PRO A 555 26.05 -5.68 -4.46
CA PRO A 555 25.64 -6.24 -3.17
C PRO A 555 26.80 -6.80 -2.33
N ASP A 556 28.01 -6.88 -2.89
CA ASP A 556 29.13 -7.67 -2.41
C ASP A 556 29.52 -7.37 -0.95
N VAL A 557 29.58 -6.09 -0.57
CA VAL A 557 29.95 -5.69 0.80
C VAL A 557 28.91 -6.12 1.84
N TYR A 558 27.62 -6.10 1.46
CA TYR A 558 26.53 -6.56 2.30
C TYR A 558 26.48 -8.08 2.41
N LEU A 559 26.70 -8.79 1.30
CA LEU A 559 26.82 -10.24 1.30
C LEU A 559 28.01 -10.71 2.14
N LEU A 560 29.15 -10.01 2.08
CA LEU A 560 30.32 -10.28 2.93
C LEU A 560 30.02 -10.06 4.41
N ALA A 561 29.27 -9.01 4.77
CA ALA A 561 28.82 -8.78 6.14
C ALA A 561 27.90 -9.90 6.63
N CYS A 562 26.89 -10.30 5.86
CA CYS A 562 26.02 -11.44 6.17
C CYS A 562 26.79 -12.75 6.35
N GLN A 563 27.75 -13.02 5.47
CA GLN A 563 28.61 -14.20 5.54
C GLN A 563 29.40 -14.24 6.86
N ARG A 564 30.04 -13.12 7.23
CA ARG A 564 30.83 -13.02 8.48
C ARG A 564 29.97 -13.10 9.73
N LEU A 565 28.74 -12.59 9.67
CA LEU A 565 27.74 -12.67 10.74
C LEU A 565 27.11 -14.07 10.87
N GLY A 566 27.25 -14.93 9.85
CA GLY A 566 26.61 -16.24 9.79
C GLY A 566 25.08 -16.15 9.75
N VAL A 567 24.54 -15.23 8.94
CA VAL A 567 23.10 -14.96 8.79
C VAL A 567 22.67 -15.04 7.32
N ASP A 568 21.41 -15.41 7.10
CA ASP A 568 20.78 -15.32 5.78
C ASP A 568 20.39 -13.85 5.53
N PRO A 569 20.69 -13.27 4.34
CA PRO A 569 20.32 -11.90 4.01
C PRO A 569 18.84 -11.54 4.27
N LYS A 570 17.92 -12.49 4.06
CA LYS A 570 16.48 -12.27 4.30
C LYS A 570 16.11 -12.05 5.77
N ASP A 571 16.97 -12.53 6.67
CA ASP A 571 16.83 -12.43 8.12
C ASP A 571 17.60 -11.22 8.69
N CYS A 572 18.12 -10.35 7.81
CA CYS A 572 18.87 -9.15 8.17
C CYS A 572 18.07 -7.88 7.88
N ILE A 573 18.49 -6.80 8.54
CA ILE A 573 18.11 -5.42 8.18
C ILE A 573 19.37 -4.61 7.94
N ALA A 574 19.41 -3.87 6.84
CA ALA A 574 20.44 -2.87 6.57
C ALA A 574 19.93 -1.48 6.99
N ILE A 575 20.77 -0.66 7.60
CA ILE A 575 20.50 0.76 7.85
C ILE A 575 21.43 1.57 6.96
N GLU A 576 20.86 2.44 6.11
CA GLU A 576 21.55 3.13 5.02
C GLU A 576 21.03 4.55 4.81
N ASP A 577 21.87 5.48 4.35
CA ASP A 577 21.49 6.87 4.08
C ASP A 577 21.58 7.22 2.57
N SER A 578 22.38 6.46 1.81
CA SER A 578 22.67 6.75 0.41
C SER A 578 21.83 5.90 -0.57
N PRO A 579 21.38 6.44 -1.73
CA PRO A 579 20.69 5.66 -2.74
C PRO A 579 21.51 4.46 -3.28
N HIS A 580 22.82 4.62 -3.42
CA HIS A 580 23.72 3.54 -3.85
C HIS A 580 23.80 2.44 -2.79
N GLY A 581 23.82 2.80 -1.51
CA GLY A 581 23.83 1.86 -0.41
C GLY A 581 22.51 1.12 -0.22
N VAL A 582 21.37 1.83 -0.34
CA VAL A 582 20.04 1.23 -0.40
C VAL A 582 19.96 0.20 -1.52
N ALA A 583 20.40 0.56 -2.73
CA ALA A 583 20.41 -0.34 -3.88
C ALA A 583 21.30 -1.58 -3.64
N ALA A 584 22.48 -1.41 -3.03
CA ALA A 584 23.38 -2.51 -2.69
C ALA A 584 22.75 -3.49 -1.69
N ALA A 585 22.15 -2.99 -0.61
CA ALA A 585 21.50 -3.82 0.39
C ALA A 585 20.28 -4.55 -0.17
N GLN A 586 19.47 -3.89 -1.00
CA GLN A 586 18.34 -4.52 -1.70
C GLN A 586 18.81 -5.60 -2.68
N ALA A 587 19.86 -5.34 -3.45
CA ALA A 587 20.45 -6.32 -4.35
C ALA A 587 21.02 -7.54 -3.60
N ALA A 588 21.44 -7.37 -2.35
CA ALA A 588 21.87 -8.45 -1.46
C ALA A 588 20.68 -9.26 -0.89
N GLY A 589 19.43 -8.85 -1.13
CA GLY A 589 18.23 -9.48 -0.57
C GLY A 589 17.97 -9.11 0.90
N ILE A 590 18.54 -8.00 1.37
CA ILE A 590 18.40 -7.51 2.75
C ILE A 590 17.28 -6.47 2.81
N ARG A 591 16.47 -6.50 3.87
CA ARG A 591 15.48 -5.45 4.14
C ARG A 591 16.18 -4.16 4.54
N VAL A 592 15.76 -3.01 4.05
CA VAL A 592 16.50 -1.74 4.24
C VAL A 592 15.67 -0.72 5.02
N LEU A 593 16.26 -0.15 6.06
CA LEU A 593 15.81 1.07 6.70
C LEU A 593 16.68 2.23 6.18
N ALA A 594 16.13 3.03 5.28
CA ALA A 594 16.77 4.20 4.73
C ALA A 594 16.58 5.42 5.66
N ILE A 595 17.68 5.99 6.15
CA ILE A 595 17.74 7.22 6.92
C ILE A 595 18.19 8.35 5.99
N THR A 596 17.25 8.87 5.19
CA THR A 596 17.59 9.81 4.12
C THR A 596 16.44 10.74 3.79
N THR A 597 16.75 11.96 3.33
CA THR A 597 15.75 12.88 2.76
C THR A 597 15.57 12.67 1.25
N ALA A 598 16.52 12.00 0.59
CA ALA A 598 16.49 11.75 -0.85
C ALA A 598 15.32 10.85 -1.29
N ALA A 599 14.89 10.98 -2.55
CA ALA A 599 13.91 10.07 -3.14
C ALA A 599 14.57 8.71 -3.39
N VAL A 600 14.16 7.70 -2.62
CA VAL A 600 14.62 6.31 -2.73
C VAL A 600 13.39 5.40 -2.80
N GLU A 601 13.39 4.47 -3.74
CA GLU A 601 12.26 3.56 -3.99
C GLU A 601 12.77 2.12 -4.18
N GLY A 602 12.04 1.14 -3.67
CA GLY A 602 12.31 -0.27 -3.93
C GLY A 602 11.62 -1.20 -2.95
N PRO A 603 11.62 -2.52 -3.22
CA PRO A 603 11.00 -3.51 -2.34
C PRO A 603 11.71 -3.54 -0.98
N CYS A 604 10.95 -3.85 0.08
CA CYS A 604 11.50 -4.03 1.44
C CYS A 604 12.26 -2.81 2.01
N LEU A 605 11.91 -1.61 1.54
CA LEU A 605 12.47 -0.33 1.97
C LEU A 605 11.52 0.38 2.93
N ARG A 606 12.04 0.83 4.07
CA ARG A 606 11.37 1.79 4.97
C ARG A 606 12.19 3.07 5.02
N LYS A 607 11.54 4.24 5.04
CA LYS A 607 12.22 5.54 5.06
C LYS A 607 11.98 6.25 6.40
N ALA A 608 13.01 6.84 6.96
CA ALA A 608 12.95 7.78 8.07
C ALA A 608 13.95 8.93 7.83
N ASN A 609 13.80 10.07 8.49
CA ASN A 609 14.75 11.18 8.34
C ASN A 609 15.93 11.05 9.32
N THR A 610 15.69 10.52 10.52
CA THR A 610 16.72 10.23 11.52
C THR A 610 16.35 8.97 12.31
N LEU A 611 17.33 8.31 12.94
CA LEU A 611 17.07 7.15 13.80
C LEU A 611 16.31 7.53 15.09
N ALA A 612 16.49 8.76 15.57
CA ALA A 612 15.84 9.28 16.77
C ALA A 612 14.33 9.54 16.62
N GLU A 613 13.84 9.71 15.38
CA GLU A 613 12.42 9.94 15.09
C GLU A 613 11.58 8.65 15.13
N LEU A 614 12.20 7.48 15.14
CA LEU A 614 11.50 6.19 15.08
C LEU A 614 10.94 5.80 16.46
N GLY A 615 9.62 5.65 16.51
CA GLY A 615 8.89 5.29 17.74
C GLY A 615 9.11 3.84 18.18
N GLU A 616 8.79 3.55 19.45
CA GLU A 616 8.89 2.19 20.04
C GLU A 616 8.16 1.12 19.21
N GLY A 617 6.98 1.45 18.68
CA GLY A 617 6.19 0.54 17.86
C GLY A 617 6.84 0.26 16.50
N GLU A 618 7.51 1.26 15.92
CA GLU A 618 8.19 1.13 14.64
C GLU A 618 9.43 0.26 14.77
N TRP A 619 10.19 0.42 15.86
CA TRP A 619 11.32 -0.45 16.12
C TRP A 619 10.92 -1.91 16.40
N LYS A 620 9.79 -2.14 17.07
CA LYS A 620 9.25 -3.50 17.26
C LYS A 620 8.86 -4.15 15.94
N GLU A 621 8.24 -3.38 15.05
CA GLU A 621 7.89 -3.82 13.71
C GLU A 621 9.13 -4.12 12.86
N ILE A 622 10.15 -3.25 12.92
CA ILE A 622 11.41 -3.41 12.19
C ILE A 622 12.14 -4.66 12.69
N LEU A 623 12.40 -4.77 14.00
CA LEU A 623 13.24 -5.82 14.57
C LEU A 623 12.49 -7.14 14.81
N GLY A 624 11.16 -7.14 14.76
CA GLY A 624 10.33 -8.30 15.05
C GLY A 624 10.41 -8.76 16.51
N THR A 625 10.66 -7.83 17.45
CA THR A 625 10.80 -8.12 18.88
C THR A 625 9.55 -7.72 19.67
N THR A 626 9.23 -8.46 20.73
CA THR A 626 8.08 -8.19 21.61
C THR A 626 8.45 -7.33 22.83
N ARG A 627 9.72 -6.94 22.97
CA ARG A 627 10.22 -6.18 24.12
C ARG A 627 10.06 -4.68 23.90
N PRO A 628 9.69 -3.90 24.93
CA PRO A 628 9.50 -2.46 24.79
C PRO A 628 10.80 -1.73 24.47
N ILE A 629 10.85 -0.98 23.37
CA ILE A 629 12.00 -0.20 22.89
C ILE A 629 11.81 1.23 23.38
N ARG A 630 12.47 1.61 24.47
CA ARG A 630 12.37 2.97 24.99
C ARG A 630 13.04 3.93 24.01
N VAL A 631 12.28 4.89 23.52
CA VAL A 631 12.77 6.07 22.82
C VAL A 631 13.11 7.13 23.89
N PRO A 632 14.18 7.93 23.74
CA PRO A 632 14.43 9.09 24.59
C PRO A 632 13.21 10.01 24.74
#